data_AF-A0A979G216-F1
#
_entry.id   AF-A0A979G216-F1
#
_cell.length_a   1.000
_cell.length_b   1.000
_cell.length_c   1.000
_cell.angle_alpha   90.00
_cell.angle_beta   90.00
_cell.angle_gamma   90.00
#
_symmetry.space_group_name_H-M   'P 1'
#
loop_
_entity.id
_entity.type
_entity.pdbx_description
1 polymer ?
#
loop_
_entity_poly.entity_id
_entity_poly.type
_entity_poly.pdbx_seq_one_letter_code
_entity_poly.pdbx_strand_id
1 'polypeptide(L)'
;MKLKSLFCISVMCLLVYMLPVAAQENTIGPDHVYYNNIQSVKLNQAGDQLSYPIITLNGDEKLELSFDDLDNDVKNYFYTFVLCNADWTPAQITQVEYLRGFSENRIQDYRFSSIALQKYTHWTVQIPNQNCYPTRSGNYLLKVYMDSDTSQLAFTRRMLVVGNKAGVSGFIQQPVTPKIFRTHQKINFSVNMGGLNVVNPFDQMKVVILQNYRWDNAIKFPRPLFIKGNILEYNWEVDCVMPAGKEWRWIDLRSFRLQTERVRNTEYAKDHTDIFAMPDFERGGKMYQFIKDINGLYYLATLDDYNPFFEGDYATVHFSYPVPEPYAGYNMYILGELTNYECNDNTRLVFNPATKAYEGSLFLKQGFYNYVYALVDNTIAGSKADTKLTEGDWWETENNYTILVYYRALGGRADELVTTTTLNSILSRK
;
A
#
# COMPACT_ATOMS: atom_id res chain seq x y z
N MET A 1 -11.55 -30.98 68.68
CA MET A 1 -10.92 -31.68 67.53
C MET A 1 -11.59 -31.18 66.27
N LYS A 2 -10.85 -30.47 65.41
CA LYS A 2 -11.36 -29.64 64.31
C LYS A 2 -11.79 -30.50 63.10
N LEU A 3 -13.00 -30.25 62.60
CA LEU A 3 -13.56 -30.80 61.36
C LEU A 3 -12.78 -30.28 60.14
N LYS A 4 -12.36 -31.18 59.24
CA LYS A 4 -11.66 -30.87 57.99
C LYS A 4 -12.64 -30.32 56.95
N SER A 5 -12.64 -29.00 56.78
CA SER A 5 -13.23 -28.28 55.65
C SER A 5 -12.18 -28.10 54.54
N LEU A 6 -11.84 -29.18 53.82
CA LEU A 6 -10.93 -29.12 52.68
C LEU A 6 -11.24 -30.25 51.69
N PHE A 7 -12.37 -30.15 50.97
CA PHE A 7 -12.55 -30.97 49.76
C PHE A 7 -13.44 -30.37 48.66
N CYS A 8 -13.96 -29.15 48.80
CA CYS A 8 -14.77 -28.50 47.75
C CYS A 8 -14.09 -27.32 47.02
N ILE A 9 -12.80 -27.06 47.24
CA ILE A 9 -12.13 -25.87 46.66
C ILE A 9 -11.28 -26.21 45.42
N SER A 10 -10.99 -27.48 45.11
CA SER A 10 -10.11 -27.82 43.97
C SER A 10 -10.82 -28.04 42.63
N VAL A 11 -12.16 -28.00 42.56
CA VAL A 11 -12.92 -28.17 41.30
C VAL A 11 -13.48 -26.84 40.78
N MET A 12 -13.43 -25.78 41.59
CA MET A 12 -13.93 -24.44 41.23
C MET A 12 -12.82 -23.44 40.86
N CYS A 13 -11.60 -23.94 40.61
CA CYS A 13 -10.46 -23.15 40.11
C CYS A 13 -9.98 -23.59 38.71
N LEU A 14 -10.66 -24.53 38.05
CA LEU A 14 -10.27 -25.04 36.72
C LEU A 14 -11.07 -24.44 35.56
N LEU A 15 -11.80 -23.34 35.80
CA LEU A 15 -12.74 -22.73 34.84
C LEU A 15 -12.49 -21.23 34.60
N VAL A 16 -11.29 -20.73 34.89
CA VAL A 16 -10.89 -19.33 34.65
C VAL A 16 -9.47 -19.25 34.09
N TYR A 17 -9.26 -19.84 32.91
CA TYR A 17 -8.16 -19.47 31.99
C TYR A 17 -8.59 -19.77 30.54
N MET A 18 -9.81 -19.36 30.17
CA MET A 18 -10.09 -19.04 28.77
C MET A 18 -9.57 -17.63 28.58
N LEU A 19 -8.30 -17.50 28.19
CA LEU A 19 -7.81 -16.26 27.59
C LEU A 19 -8.78 -15.92 26.45
N PRO A 20 -9.29 -14.68 26.36
CA PRO A 20 -9.94 -14.27 25.13
C PRO A 20 -8.86 -14.37 24.06
N VAL A 21 -8.97 -15.37 23.19
CA VAL A 21 -8.43 -15.25 21.84
C VAL A 21 -9.16 -14.03 21.30
N ALA A 22 -8.48 -12.90 21.28
CA ALA A 22 -8.91 -11.81 20.43
C ALA A 22 -8.84 -12.39 19.02
N ALA A 23 -9.98 -12.87 18.52
CA ALA A 23 -10.17 -13.00 17.10
C ALA A 23 -9.82 -11.62 16.56
N GLN A 24 -8.74 -11.56 15.77
CA GLN A 24 -8.38 -10.37 15.04
C GLN A 24 -9.68 -9.93 14.35
N GLU A 25 -10.21 -8.77 14.72
CA GLU A 25 -11.31 -8.20 13.96
C GLU A 25 -10.75 -8.02 12.55
N ASN A 26 -11.08 -8.97 11.66
CA ASN A 26 -10.89 -8.87 10.23
C ASN A 26 -11.86 -7.79 9.74
N THR A 27 -11.65 -6.57 10.19
CA THR A 27 -12.20 -5.40 9.52
C THR A 27 -11.67 -5.48 8.10
N ILE A 28 -12.60 -5.57 7.14
CA ILE A 28 -12.22 -5.68 5.74
C ILE A 28 -11.54 -4.36 5.35
N GLY A 29 -10.22 -4.35 5.44
CA GLY A 29 -9.36 -3.24 5.11
C GLY A 29 -9.10 -3.20 3.60
N PRO A 30 -8.83 -2.02 3.04
CA PRO A 30 -8.33 -1.88 1.68
C PRO A 30 -6.84 -2.26 1.58
N ASP A 31 -6.45 -2.90 0.47
CA ASP A 31 -5.09 -3.33 0.14
C ASP A 31 -4.49 -4.44 1.06
N HIS A 32 -5.34 -5.26 1.68
CA HIS A 32 -4.91 -6.35 2.57
C HIS A 32 -4.96 -7.72 1.89
N VAL A 33 -4.05 -8.63 2.29
CA VAL A 33 -4.01 -10.03 1.87
C VAL A 33 -4.24 -10.92 3.10
N TYR A 34 -5.32 -11.71 3.09
CA TYR A 34 -5.80 -12.45 4.27
C TYR A 34 -5.22 -13.85 4.40
N TYR A 35 -4.71 -14.42 3.30
CA TYR A 35 -4.16 -15.77 3.27
C TYR A 35 -2.66 -15.74 2.95
N ASN A 36 -1.86 -16.39 3.79
CA ASN A 36 -0.40 -16.36 3.70
C ASN A 36 0.16 -17.03 2.42
N ASN A 37 -0.58 -17.97 1.84
CA ASN A 37 -0.22 -18.63 0.57
C ASN A 37 -0.50 -17.76 -0.66
N ILE A 38 -1.23 -16.64 -0.51
CA ILE A 38 -1.44 -15.68 -1.59
C ILE A 38 -0.30 -14.65 -1.54
N GLN A 39 0.48 -14.58 -2.61
CA GLN A 39 1.66 -13.73 -2.69
C GLN A 39 1.65 -12.88 -3.97
N SER A 40 2.51 -11.85 -3.98
CA SER A 40 2.77 -11.02 -5.16
C SER A 40 1.51 -10.39 -5.80
N VAL A 41 0.51 -10.08 -4.97
CA VAL A 41 -0.76 -9.51 -5.42
C VAL A 41 -0.54 -8.07 -5.90
N LYS A 42 -0.78 -7.82 -7.18
CA LYS A 42 -0.56 -6.53 -7.83
C LYS A 42 -1.77 -6.15 -8.69
N LEU A 43 -2.14 -4.87 -8.62
CA LEU A 43 -3.16 -4.26 -9.48
C LEU A 43 -2.61 -2.95 -10.02
N ASN A 44 -2.40 -2.89 -11.33
CA ASN A 44 -1.75 -1.78 -12.02
C ASN A 44 -2.36 -1.58 -13.41
N GLN A 45 -1.98 -0.55 -14.15
CA GLN A 45 -2.33 -0.43 -15.57
C GLN A 45 -1.66 -1.55 -16.38
N ALA A 46 -2.41 -2.14 -17.31
CA ALA A 46 -1.93 -3.24 -18.13
C ALA A 46 -0.65 -2.86 -18.88
N GLY A 47 0.43 -3.61 -18.65
CA GLY A 47 1.75 -3.36 -19.23
C GLY A 47 2.64 -2.38 -18.46
N ASP A 48 2.18 -1.76 -17.38
CA ASP A 48 2.99 -0.88 -16.52
C ASP A 48 2.88 -1.27 -15.05
N GLN A 49 3.83 -2.07 -14.58
CA GLN A 49 3.91 -2.53 -13.20
C GLN A 49 4.13 -1.42 -12.16
N LEU A 50 4.57 -0.21 -12.56
CA LEU A 50 4.85 0.89 -11.65
C LEU A 50 3.71 1.91 -11.58
N SER A 51 2.64 1.71 -12.34
CA SER A 51 1.48 2.58 -12.35
C SER A 51 0.53 2.32 -11.17
N TYR A 52 -0.17 3.37 -10.74
CA TYR A 52 -1.26 3.25 -9.77
C TYR A 52 -2.57 2.83 -10.47
N PRO A 53 -3.45 2.02 -9.85
CA PRO A 53 -4.66 1.51 -10.47
C PRO A 53 -5.75 2.58 -10.64
N ILE A 54 -5.52 3.50 -11.58
CA ILE A 54 -6.43 4.57 -11.98
C ILE A 54 -6.83 4.35 -13.44
N ILE A 55 -8.14 4.43 -13.70
CA ILE A 55 -8.69 4.49 -15.05
C ILE A 55 -9.65 5.68 -15.20
N THR A 56 -9.86 6.12 -16.43
CA THR A 56 -10.88 7.11 -16.77
C THR A 56 -12.23 6.41 -16.98
N LEU A 57 -13.30 7.00 -16.46
CA LEU A 57 -14.66 6.53 -16.69
C LEU A 57 -14.98 6.59 -18.19
N ASN A 58 -15.39 5.46 -18.77
CA ASN A 58 -15.57 5.28 -20.21
C ASN A 58 -14.28 5.43 -21.04
N GLY A 59 -13.10 5.35 -20.41
CA GLY A 59 -11.81 5.24 -21.11
C GLY A 59 -11.54 3.82 -21.60
N ASP A 60 -10.53 3.69 -22.45
CA ASP A 60 -10.05 2.40 -22.98
C ASP A 60 -8.96 1.76 -22.10
N GLU A 61 -8.55 2.45 -21.03
CA GLU A 61 -7.52 2.00 -20.10
C GLU A 61 -7.99 0.73 -19.38
N LYS A 62 -7.09 -0.23 -19.26
CA LYS A 62 -7.32 -1.47 -18.52
C LYS A 62 -6.29 -1.61 -17.42
N LEU A 63 -6.72 -2.21 -16.33
CA LEU A 63 -5.87 -2.67 -15.25
C LEU A 63 -5.62 -4.16 -15.40
N GLU A 64 -4.45 -4.60 -14.98
CA GLU A 64 -4.08 -5.99 -14.85
C GLU A 64 -3.98 -6.33 -13.36
N LEU A 65 -4.84 -7.26 -12.93
CA LEU A 65 -4.71 -7.91 -11.64
C LEU A 65 -3.87 -9.17 -11.83
N SER A 66 -2.85 -9.35 -11.00
CA SER A 66 -2.06 -10.57 -10.95
C SER A 66 -1.72 -10.96 -9.51
N PHE A 67 -1.66 -12.26 -9.23
CA PHE A 67 -1.25 -12.80 -7.93
C PHE A 67 -0.87 -14.28 -8.06
N ASP A 68 -0.13 -14.78 -7.07
CA ASP A 68 0.30 -16.17 -7.00
C ASP A 68 -0.35 -16.88 -5.82
N ASP A 69 -0.76 -18.12 -6.03
CA ASP A 69 -1.17 -19.05 -4.96
C ASP A 69 -0.10 -20.14 -4.79
N LEU A 70 0.56 -20.14 -3.64
CA LEU A 70 1.68 -21.05 -3.34
C LEU A 70 1.26 -22.52 -3.12
N ASP A 71 -0.04 -22.84 -3.05
CA ASP A 71 -0.50 -24.23 -2.89
C ASP A 71 -0.34 -25.06 -4.18
N ASN A 72 -0.12 -24.39 -5.32
CA ASN A 72 0.12 -25.02 -6.63
C ASN A 72 -0.99 -26.00 -7.05
N ASP A 73 -2.24 -25.65 -6.75
CA ASP A 73 -3.44 -26.34 -7.18
C ASP A 73 -4.35 -25.42 -8.02
N VAL A 74 -5.53 -25.92 -8.38
CA VAL A 74 -6.53 -25.14 -9.10
C VAL A 74 -7.70 -24.86 -8.16
N LYS A 75 -7.86 -23.59 -7.80
CA LYS A 75 -8.99 -23.08 -7.00
C LYS A 75 -9.93 -22.24 -7.85
N ASN A 76 -11.11 -21.90 -7.31
CA ASN A 76 -12.05 -21.02 -7.98
C ASN A 76 -11.99 -19.62 -7.36
N TYR A 77 -11.25 -18.72 -7.98
CA TYR A 77 -11.25 -17.32 -7.58
C TYR A 77 -12.36 -16.54 -8.28
N PHE A 78 -13.07 -15.74 -7.50
CA PHE A 78 -14.07 -14.79 -7.95
C PHE A 78 -13.69 -13.39 -7.51
N TYR A 79 -14.09 -12.39 -8.30
CA TYR A 79 -13.92 -11.00 -7.93
C TYR A 79 -15.21 -10.20 -8.07
N THR A 80 -15.32 -9.17 -7.24
CA THR A 80 -16.40 -8.17 -7.28
C THR A 80 -15.84 -6.79 -6.95
N PHE A 81 -16.62 -5.75 -7.26
CA PHE A 81 -16.30 -4.38 -6.90
C PHE A 81 -17.33 -3.80 -5.94
N VAL A 82 -16.85 -3.06 -4.94
CA VAL A 82 -17.66 -2.25 -4.04
C VAL A 82 -17.33 -0.78 -4.25
N LEU A 83 -18.31 0.03 -4.63
CA LEU A 83 -18.15 1.48 -4.70
C LEU A 83 -18.01 2.06 -3.28
N CYS A 84 -16.99 2.89 -3.08
CA CYS A 84 -16.68 3.54 -1.82
C CYS A 84 -16.67 5.07 -1.98
N ASN A 85 -16.91 5.76 -0.86
CA ASN A 85 -16.73 7.19 -0.71
C ASN A 85 -15.24 7.58 -0.67
N ALA A 86 -14.96 8.87 -0.63
CA ALA A 86 -13.58 9.41 -0.61
C ALA A 86 -12.76 8.94 0.62
N ASP A 87 -13.44 8.55 1.70
CA ASP A 87 -12.84 8.01 2.93
C ASP A 87 -12.76 6.47 2.95
N TRP A 88 -13.09 5.81 1.85
CA TRP A 88 -13.18 4.35 1.68
C TRP A 88 -14.36 3.66 2.38
N THR A 89 -15.30 4.41 2.96
CA THR A 89 -16.56 3.81 3.44
C THR A 89 -17.42 3.35 2.26
N PRO A 90 -18.07 2.16 2.33
CA PRO A 90 -18.97 1.72 1.26
C PRO A 90 -20.07 2.75 0.98
N ALA A 91 -20.23 3.09 -0.30
CA ALA A 91 -21.27 4.01 -0.73
C ALA A 91 -22.66 3.37 -0.56
N GLN A 92 -23.66 4.20 -0.24
CA GLN A 92 -25.04 3.74 -0.06
C GLN A 92 -25.75 3.63 -1.41
N ILE A 93 -25.18 2.88 -2.36
CA ILE A 93 -25.66 2.69 -3.73
C ILE A 93 -25.67 1.19 -4.04
N THR A 94 -26.70 0.72 -4.76
CA THR A 94 -26.77 -0.69 -5.16
C THR A 94 -25.82 -1.00 -6.32
N GLN A 95 -25.32 -2.23 -6.40
CA GLN A 95 -24.31 -2.62 -7.38
C GLN A 95 -24.74 -2.41 -8.84
N VAL A 96 -26.01 -2.63 -9.14
CA VAL A 96 -26.61 -2.42 -10.47
C VAL A 96 -26.62 -0.95 -10.93
N GLU A 97 -26.48 0.01 -10.01
CA GLU A 97 -26.43 1.44 -10.33
C GLU A 97 -25.04 1.93 -10.72
N TYR A 98 -23.98 1.19 -10.37
CA TYR A 98 -22.58 1.59 -10.61
C TYR A 98 -21.72 0.56 -11.36
N LEU A 99 -22.19 -0.67 -11.55
CA LEU A 99 -21.59 -1.66 -12.43
C LEU A 99 -22.58 -2.07 -13.51
N ARG A 100 -22.04 -2.40 -14.69
CA ARG A 100 -22.78 -3.12 -15.73
C ARG A 100 -22.08 -4.44 -16.03
N GLY A 101 -22.88 -5.49 -16.17
CA GLY A 101 -22.41 -6.87 -16.28
C GLY A 101 -22.81 -7.71 -15.06
N PHE A 102 -22.02 -8.71 -14.71
CA PHE A 102 -22.25 -9.59 -13.57
C PHE A 102 -21.74 -8.95 -12.26
N SER A 103 -22.47 -9.22 -11.17
CA SER A 103 -22.12 -8.79 -9.80
C SER A 103 -20.84 -9.43 -9.30
N GLU A 104 -20.55 -10.65 -9.75
CA GLU A 104 -19.32 -11.37 -9.46
C GLU A 104 -18.84 -12.11 -10.70
N ASN A 105 -17.53 -12.28 -10.81
CA ASN A 105 -16.88 -12.78 -12.01
C ASN A 105 -15.79 -13.77 -11.62
N ARG A 106 -15.77 -14.93 -12.28
CA ARG A 106 -14.72 -15.93 -12.06
C ARG A 106 -13.45 -15.54 -12.80
N ILE A 107 -12.31 -15.66 -12.13
CA ILE A 107 -10.98 -15.57 -12.74
C ILE A 107 -10.69 -16.92 -13.39
N GLN A 108 -10.41 -16.93 -14.69
CA GLN A 108 -10.22 -18.16 -15.47
C GLN A 108 -8.79 -18.32 -15.98
N ASP A 109 -8.07 -17.21 -16.16
CA ASP A 109 -6.72 -17.23 -16.70
C ASP A 109 -5.74 -17.54 -15.56
N TYR A 110 -5.17 -18.74 -15.60
CA TYR A 110 -4.13 -19.18 -14.67
C TYR A 110 -3.05 -19.99 -15.38
N ARG A 111 -1.86 -20.04 -14.77
CA ARG A 111 -0.72 -20.85 -15.21
C ARG A 111 0.00 -21.43 -14.00
N PHE A 112 0.39 -22.70 -14.07
CA PHE A 112 1.28 -23.28 -13.07
C PHE A 112 2.69 -22.73 -13.23
N SER A 113 3.42 -22.66 -12.12
CA SER A 113 4.81 -22.28 -12.17
C SER A 113 5.66 -23.33 -12.89
N SER A 114 6.52 -22.86 -13.78
CA SER A 114 7.55 -23.67 -14.44
C SER A 114 8.92 -23.17 -14.02
N ILE A 115 9.93 -24.07 -13.99
CA ILE A 115 11.33 -23.75 -13.63
C ILE A 115 11.54 -23.41 -12.14
N ALA A 116 10.67 -22.61 -11.52
CA ALA A 116 10.74 -22.20 -10.12
C ALA A 116 10.82 -23.39 -9.15
N LEU A 117 11.67 -23.25 -8.13
CA LEU A 117 11.77 -24.17 -7.01
C LEU A 117 10.49 -24.11 -6.16
N GLN A 118 10.05 -22.91 -5.80
CA GLN A 118 8.76 -22.71 -5.17
C GLN A 118 7.64 -22.96 -6.18
N LYS A 119 6.79 -23.94 -5.88
CA LYS A 119 5.61 -24.22 -6.70
C LYS A 119 4.49 -23.24 -6.39
N TYR A 120 3.79 -22.77 -7.42
CA TYR A 120 2.66 -21.86 -7.29
C TYR A 120 1.78 -21.88 -8.55
N THR A 121 0.54 -21.43 -8.41
CA THR A 121 -0.37 -21.15 -9.53
C THR A 121 -0.51 -19.65 -9.68
N HIS A 122 -0.08 -19.11 -10.82
CA HIS A 122 -0.22 -17.70 -11.17
C HIS A 122 -1.61 -17.42 -11.75
N TRP A 123 -2.29 -16.41 -11.23
CA TRP A 123 -3.61 -15.97 -11.68
C TRP A 123 -3.54 -14.56 -12.25
N THR A 124 -4.29 -14.31 -13.32
CA THR A 124 -4.38 -12.97 -13.93
C THR A 124 -5.80 -12.66 -14.42
N VAL A 125 -6.16 -11.39 -14.42
CA VAL A 125 -7.37 -10.89 -15.09
C VAL A 125 -7.22 -9.42 -15.45
N GLN A 126 -7.68 -9.06 -16.65
CA GLN A 126 -7.81 -7.66 -17.04
C GLN A 126 -9.18 -7.10 -16.65
N ILE A 127 -9.18 -5.92 -16.03
CA ILE A 127 -10.36 -5.21 -15.56
C ILE A 127 -10.30 -3.71 -15.92
N PRO A 128 -11.39 -3.06 -16.35
CA PRO A 128 -12.69 -3.64 -16.63
C PRO A 128 -12.67 -4.56 -17.85
N ASN A 129 -13.65 -5.45 -17.93
CA ASN A 129 -13.85 -6.34 -19.08
C ASN A 129 -15.35 -6.41 -19.45
N GLN A 130 -15.68 -7.19 -20.47
CA GLN A 130 -17.06 -7.31 -20.98
C GLN A 130 -18.04 -7.83 -19.92
N ASN A 131 -17.53 -8.60 -18.94
CA ASN A 131 -18.34 -9.21 -17.90
C ASN A 131 -18.60 -8.25 -16.73
N CYS A 132 -17.74 -7.25 -16.50
CA CYS A 132 -17.92 -6.28 -15.44
C CYS A 132 -17.17 -4.98 -15.74
N TYR A 133 -17.92 -3.88 -15.86
CA TYR A 133 -17.33 -2.56 -16.05
C TYR A 133 -18.03 -1.47 -15.20
N PRO A 134 -17.25 -0.55 -14.58
CA PRO A 134 -17.77 0.60 -13.85
C PRO A 134 -18.56 1.59 -14.72
N THR A 135 -19.68 2.09 -14.21
CA THR A 135 -20.50 3.14 -14.85
C THR A 135 -20.54 4.45 -14.06
N ARG A 136 -19.90 4.49 -12.89
CA ARG A 136 -19.75 5.68 -12.03
C ARG A 136 -18.27 5.94 -11.74
N SER A 137 -17.88 7.20 -11.57
CA SER A 137 -16.56 7.55 -11.03
C SER A 137 -16.57 7.46 -9.51
N GLY A 138 -15.39 7.30 -8.90
CA GLY A 138 -15.23 7.14 -7.46
C GLY A 138 -14.17 6.11 -7.10
N ASN A 139 -14.18 5.70 -5.84
CA ASN A 139 -13.28 4.68 -5.31
C ASN A 139 -13.95 3.32 -5.44
N TYR A 140 -13.23 2.34 -5.98
CA TYR A 140 -13.69 0.97 -6.10
C TYR A 140 -12.77 0.08 -5.27
N LEU A 141 -13.37 -0.66 -4.34
CA LEU A 141 -12.69 -1.71 -3.62
C LEU A 141 -12.90 -3.02 -4.40
N LEU A 142 -11.84 -3.49 -5.05
CA LEU A 142 -11.78 -4.82 -5.62
C LEU A 142 -11.66 -5.83 -4.48
N LYS A 143 -12.55 -6.83 -4.46
CA LYS A 143 -12.48 -7.96 -3.53
C LYS A 143 -12.31 -9.23 -4.33
N VAL A 144 -11.35 -10.07 -3.94
CA VAL A 144 -11.15 -11.40 -4.52
C VAL A 144 -11.38 -12.43 -3.43
N TYR A 145 -12.19 -13.45 -3.71
CA TYR A 145 -12.60 -14.47 -2.76
C TYR A 145 -12.73 -15.85 -3.44
N MET A 146 -12.71 -16.91 -2.64
CA MET A 146 -12.74 -18.29 -3.13
C MET A 146 -14.17 -18.82 -3.18
N ASP A 147 -14.45 -19.69 -4.17
CA ASP A 147 -15.67 -20.50 -4.29
C ASP A 147 -16.99 -19.72 -4.22
N SER A 148 -17.00 -18.47 -4.70
CA SER A 148 -18.16 -17.55 -4.65
C SER A 148 -18.62 -17.22 -3.20
N ASP A 149 -17.78 -17.53 -2.20
CA ASP A 149 -18.06 -17.26 -0.79
C ASP A 149 -17.35 -15.98 -0.32
N THR A 150 -18.12 -14.91 -0.09
CA THR A 150 -17.59 -13.62 0.39
C THR A 150 -16.92 -13.68 1.77
N SER A 151 -17.12 -14.74 2.55
CA SER A 151 -16.42 -14.96 3.81
C SER A 151 -15.00 -15.49 3.61
N GLN A 152 -14.72 -16.13 2.46
CA GLN A 152 -13.40 -16.63 2.07
C GLN A 152 -12.63 -15.58 1.26
N LEU A 153 -12.50 -14.38 1.84
CA LEU A 153 -11.87 -13.23 1.21
C LEU A 153 -10.36 -13.42 1.09
N ALA A 154 -9.85 -13.60 -0.13
CA ALA A 154 -8.42 -13.79 -0.40
C ALA A 154 -7.63 -12.51 -0.14
N PHE A 155 -8.06 -11.42 -0.77
CA PHE A 155 -7.46 -10.09 -0.62
C PHE A 155 -8.39 -8.99 -1.12
N THR A 156 -8.03 -7.74 -0.82
CA THR A 156 -8.65 -6.55 -1.38
C THR A 156 -7.62 -5.66 -2.07
N ARG A 157 -8.06 -4.88 -3.07
CA ARG A 157 -7.24 -3.85 -3.72
C ARG A 157 -8.05 -2.60 -4.02
N ARG A 158 -7.41 -1.44 -3.86
CA ARG A 158 -7.96 -0.14 -4.25
C ARG A 158 -7.86 0.05 -5.76
N MET A 159 -8.92 0.58 -6.33
CA MET A 159 -9.00 1.01 -7.72
C MET A 159 -9.68 2.38 -7.77
N LEU A 160 -9.21 3.28 -8.63
CA LEU A 160 -9.78 4.61 -8.81
C LEU A 160 -10.37 4.75 -10.21
N VAL A 161 -11.59 5.27 -10.32
CA VAL A 161 -12.24 5.56 -11.60
C VAL A 161 -12.53 7.05 -11.68
N VAL A 162 -11.90 7.76 -12.61
CA VAL A 162 -11.90 9.23 -12.69
C VAL A 162 -12.90 9.72 -13.75
N GLY A 163 -13.74 10.70 -13.40
CA GLY A 163 -14.75 11.26 -14.30
C GLY A 163 -14.31 12.44 -15.19
N ASN A 164 -13.12 13.01 -14.97
CA ASN A 164 -12.56 14.16 -15.69
C ASN A 164 -13.53 15.37 -15.85
N LYS A 165 -14.15 15.80 -14.75
CA LYS A 165 -15.11 16.92 -14.70
C LYS A 165 -14.54 18.22 -14.09
N ALA A 166 -13.28 18.21 -13.66
CA ALA A 166 -12.61 19.34 -13.02
C ALA A 166 -11.12 19.37 -13.40
N GLY A 167 -10.46 20.50 -13.16
CA GLY A 167 -9.03 20.67 -13.40
C GLY A 167 -8.26 20.97 -12.11
N VAL A 168 -7.04 20.48 -12.00
CA VAL A 168 -6.11 20.81 -10.90
C VAL A 168 -4.83 21.38 -11.48
N SER A 169 -4.32 22.44 -10.87
CA SER A 169 -2.98 22.96 -11.16
C SER A 169 -2.26 23.23 -9.86
N GLY A 170 -0.95 23.00 -9.80
CA GLY A 170 -0.21 23.16 -8.55
C GLY A 170 1.29 23.06 -8.74
N PHE A 171 2.01 23.27 -7.64
CA PHE A 171 3.46 23.20 -7.56
C PHE A 171 3.91 22.83 -6.15
N ILE A 172 5.13 22.31 -6.05
CA ILE A 172 5.78 21.95 -4.79
C ILE A 172 6.71 23.10 -4.38
N GLN A 173 6.62 23.49 -3.11
CA GLN A 173 7.43 24.55 -2.53
C GLN A 173 8.04 24.11 -1.20
N GLN A 174 9.19 24.69 -0.87
CA GLN A 174 9.77 24.58 0.46
C GLN A 174 8.90 25.32 1.49
N PRO A 175 8.55 24.69 2.63
CA PRO A 175 7.83 25.37 3.72
C PRO A 175 8.66 26.54 4.29
N VAL A 176 8.00 27.59 4.77
CA VAL A 176 8.68 28.77 5.34
C VAL A 176 9.05 28.61 6.82
N THR A 177 8.41 27.68 7.53
CA THR A 177 8.63 27.47 8.97
C THR A 177 10.01 26.85 9.23
N PRO A 178 10.90 27.48 10.04
CA PRO A 178 12.30 27.05 10.19
C PRO A 178 12.50 25.59 10.64
N LYS A 179 11.59 25.05 11.46
CA LYS A 179 11.68 23.66 11.97
C LYS A 179 11.49 22.59 10.89
N ILE A 180 10.75 22.92 9.83
CA ILE A 180 10.35 21.98 8.77
C ILE A 180 10.88 22.39 7.39
N PHE A 181 11.52 23.55 7.30
CA PHE A 181 12.08 24.13 6.08
C PHE A 181 12.96 23.14 5.29
N ARG A 182 13.82 22.38 5.97
CA ARG A 182 14.74 21.42 5.32
C ARG A 182 14.23 19.99 5.23
N THR A 183 13.07 19.70 5.82
CA THR A 183 12.61 18.31 6.03
C THR A 183 11.26 18.02 5.40
N HIS A 184 10.46 19.04 5.09
CA HIS A 184 9.12 18.84 4.54
C HIS A 184 8.98 19.45 3.15
N GLN A 185 7.98 18.98 2.43
CA GLN A 185 7.54 19.49 1.13
C GLN A 185 6.11 20.00 1.27
N LYS A 186 5.85 21.20 0.75
CA LYS A 186 4.52 21.82 0.73
C LYS A 186 3.91 21.69 -0.65
N ILE A 187 2.69 21.17 -0.71
CA ILE A 187 1.90 21.02 -1.93
C ILE A 187 0.94 22.20 -2.03
N ASN A 188 1.15 23.09 -3.00
CA ASN A 188 0.24 24.20 -3.28
C ASN A 188 -0.53 23.91 -4.55
N PHE A 189 -1.86 24.03 -4.52
CA PHE A 189 -2.67 23.71 -5.68
C PHE A 189 -3.99 24.48 -5.70
N SER A 190 -4.58 24.56 -6.88
CA SER A 190 -5.88 25.13 -7.13
C SER A 190 -6.75 24.13 -7.89
N VAL A 191 -8.04 24.11 -7.54
CA VAL A 191 -9.04 23.24 -8.17
C VAL A 191 -10.05 24.12 -8.90
N ASN A 192 -10.16 23.91 -10.21
CA ASN A 192 -11.17 24.54 -11.05
C ASN A 192 -12.43 23.66 -11.09
N MET A 193 -13.50 24.16 -10.47
CA MET A 193 -14.81 23.50 -10.38
C MET A 193 -15.81 23.95 -11.46
N GLY A 194 -15.35 24.62 -12.53
CA GLY A 194 -16.23 25.17 -13.58
C GLY A 194 -17.08 24.13 -14.33
N GLY A 195 -16.70 22.85 -14.33
CA GLY A 195 -17.48 21.74 -14.90
C GLY A 195 -18.49 21.11 -13.91
N LEU A 196 -18.59 21.63 -12.68
CA LEU A 196 -19.39 21.06 -11.60
C LEU A 196 -20.45 22.06 -11.12
N ASN A 197 -21.59 21.54 -10.65
CA ASN A 197 -22.61 22.36 -9.99
C ASN A 197 -22.36 22.38 -8.47
N VAL A 198 -21.48 23.29 -8.03
CA VAL A 198 -21.09 23.41 -6.62
C VAL A 198 -21.78 24.62 -6.00
N VAL A 199 -22.68 24.37 -5.05
CA VAL A 199 -23.38 25.41 -4.28
C VAL A 199 -22.62 25.69 -2.98
N ASN A 200 -22.18 24.65 -2.28
CA ASN A 200 -21.34 24.76 -1.09
C ASN A 200 -20.04 23.95 -1.26
N PRO A 201 -18.92 24.59 -1.65
CA PRO A 201 -17.65 23.89 -1.86
C PRO A 201 -17.11 23.19 -0.60
N PHE A 202 -17.40 23.71 0.60
CA PHE A 202 -16.86 23.13 1.84
C PHE A 202 -17.44 21.76 2.18
N ASP A 203 -18.68 21.50 1.77
CA ASP A 203 -19.36 20.22 2.02
C ASP A 203 -19.32 19.29 0.80
N GLN A 204 -19.33 19.87 -0.40
CA GLN A 204 -19.44 19.11 -1.64
C GLN A 204 -18.10 18.72 -2.24
N MET A 205 -17.00 19.40 -1.90
CA MET A 205 -15.68 19.12 -2.42
C MET A 205 -14.79 18.50 -1.35
N LYS A 206 -14.13 17.41 -1.71
CA LYS A 206 -13.19 16.71 -0.83
C LYS A 206 -11.90 16.48 -1.61
N VAL A 207 -10.76 16.71 -0.97
CA VAL A 207 -9.44 16.48 -1.57
C VAL A 207 -8.68 15.45 -0.75
N VAL A 208 -7.95 14.56 -1.42
CA VAL A 208 -6.99 13.66 -0.80
C VAL A 208 -5.65 13.82 -1.52
N ILE A 209 -4.55 13.90 -0.79
CA ILE A 209 -3.20 14.01 -1.33
C ILE A 209 -2.42 12.78 -0.89
N LEU A 210 -1.93 12.01 -1.86
CA LEU A 210 -1.09 10.84 -1.64
C LEU A 210 0.37 11.20 -1.96
N GLN A 211 1.30 10.82 -1.08
CA GLN A 211 2.73 10.85 -1.38
C GLN A 211 3.16 9.47 -1.85
N ASN A 212 3.69 9.34 -3.06
CA ASN A 212 4.16 8.07 -3.64
C ASN A 212 3.10 6.96 -3.54
N TYR A 213 1.85 7.31 -3.84
CA TYR A 213 0.69 6.41 -3.77
C TYR A 213 0.34 5.83 -2.39
N ARG A 214 0.95 6.34 -1.32
CA ARG A 214 0.69 5.90 0.05
C ARG A 214 -0.60 6.47 0.63
N TRP A 215 -1.46 5.59 1.10
CA TRP A 215 -2.71 5.95 1.79
C TRP A 215 -2.55 6.09 3.31
N ASP A 216 -1.50 5.49 3.89
CA ASP A 216 -1.24 5.50 5.34
C ASP A 216 -0.89 6.91 5.85
N ASN A 217 -0.12 7.67 5.06
CA ASN A 217 0.30 9.03 5.37
C ASN A 217 -0.49 10.12 4.61
N ALA A 218 -1.54 9.75 3.87
CA ALA A 218 -2.31 10.69 3.03
C ALA A 218 -2.91 11.86 3.83
N ILE A 219 -2.82 13.07 3.27
CA ILE A 219 -3.57 14.23 3.76
C ILE A 219 -4.99 14.14 3.23
N LYS A 220 -5.96 14.13 4.14
CA LYS A 220 -7.39 13.97 3.80
C LYS A 220 -8.17 15.22 4.17
N PHE A 221 -8.97 15.69 3.22
CA PHE A 221 -9.94 16.77 3.36
C PHE A 221 -9.36 18.10 3.88
N PRO A 222 -8.23 18.61 3.30
CA PRO A 222 -7.80 19.96 3.58
C PRO A 222 -8.91 20.95 3.16
N ARG A 223 -8.97 22.10 3.82
CA ARG A 223 -9.93 23.15 3.49
C ARG A 223 -9.28 24.22 2.61
N PRO A 224 -9.96 24.70 1.57
CA PRO A 224 -9.43 25.79 0.76
C PRO A 224 -9.28 27.06 1.60
N LEU A 225 -8.27 27.88 1.30
CA LEU A 225 -8.02 29.18 1.94
C LEU A 225 -9.05 30.21 1.48
N PHE A 226 -9.29 30.27 0.17
CA PHE A 226 -10.30 31.16 -0.41
C PHE A 226 -10.92 30.55 -1.67
N ILE A 227 -12.10 31.08 -2.00
CA ILE A 227 -12.87 30.71 -3.18
C ILE A 227 -12.88 31.94 -4.10
N LYS A 228 -12.35 31.79 -5.32
CA LYS A 228 -12.32 32.86 -6.33
C LYS A 228 -13.14 32.43 -7.54
N GLY A 229 -14.43 32.77 -7.52
CA GLY A 229 -15.37 32.30 -8.54
C GLY A 229 -15.44 30.76 -8.53
N ASN A 230 -15.01 30.13 -9.63
CA ASN A 230 -14.96 28.68 -9.79
C ASN A 230 -13.62 28.04 -9.41
N ILE A 231 -12.75 28.76 -8.68
CA ILE A 231 -11.42 28.26 -8.29
C ILE A 231 -11.35 28.16 -6.77
N LEU A 232 -10.99 26.98 -6.28
CA LEU A 232 -10.65 26.71 -4.88
C LEU A 232 -9.14 26.72 -4.72
N GLU A 233 -8.61 27.58 -3.86
CA GLU A 233 -7.17 27.74 -3.67
C GLU A 233 -6.73 27.10 -2.35
N TYR A 234 -5.80 26.15 -2.44
CA TYR A 234 -5.22 25.41 -1.32
C TYR A 234 -3.75 25.83 -1.16
N ASN A 235 -3.56 26.87 -0.36
CA ASN A 235 -2.26 27.49 -0.10
C ASN A 235 -2.26 28.12 1.30
N TRP A 236 -2.73 27.40 2.33
CA TRP A 236 -2.49 27.88 3.70
C TRP A 236 -1.02 27.76 4.04
N GLU A 237 -0.55 28.44 5.09
CA GLU A 237 0.86 28.38 5.48
C GLU A 237 1.26 27.00 6.01
N VAL A 238 0.35 26.32 6.72
CA VAL A 238 0.63 25.08 7.47
C VAL A 238 -0.20 23.89 6.96
N ASP A 239 -1.05 24.07 5.93
CA ASP A 239 -1.78 22.95 5.32
C ASP A 239 -0.98 22.30 4.19
N CYS A 240 -1.37 21.08 3.83
CA CYS A 240 -0.79 20.37 2.69
C CYS A 240 0.75 20.26 2.76
N VAL A 241 1.31 20.10 3.98
CA VAL A 241 2.73 19.89 4.23
C VAL A 241 2.98 18.44 4.65
N MET A 242 3.88 17.75 3.95
CA MET A 242 4.26 16.36 4.24
C MET A 242 5.75 16.24 4.52
N PRO A 243 6.18 15.33 5.41
CA PRO A 243 7.59 14.95 5.53
C PRO A 243 8.12 14.51 4.16
N ALA A 244 9.27 15.03 3.77
CA ALA A 244 9.84 14.75 2.45
C ALA A 244 10.47 13.36 2.39
N GLY A 245 10.81 12.74 3.53
CA GLY A 245 11.50 11.47 3.56
C GLY A 245 12.86 11.51 2.87
N LYS A 246 13.30 10.35 2.41
CA LYS A 246 14.51 10.15 1.64
C LYS A 246 14.25 9.10 0.55
N GLU A 247 15.10 9.09 -0.47
CA GLU A 247 15.07 8.07 -1.52
C GLU A 247 15.05 6.65 -0.91
N TRP A 248 14.15 5.83 -1.43
CA TRP A 248 13.89 4.49 -0.97
C TRP A 248 15.13 3.61 -1.16
N ARG A 249 15.33 2.66 -0.23
CA ARG A 249 16.35 1.64 -0.41
C ARG A 249 15.88 0.68 -1.47
N TRP A 250 16.80 -0.02 -2.13
CA TRP A 250 16.46 -1.04 -3.09
C TRP A 250 17.19 -2.35 -2.80
N ILE A 251 16.58 -3.42 -3.31
CA ILE A 251 17.23 -4.70 -3.49
C ILE A 251 16.85 -5.25 -4.87
N ASP A 252 17.86 -5.65 -5.63
CA ASP A 252 17.69 -6.24 -6.95
C ASP A 252 17.82 -7.76 -6.85
N LEU A 253 16.69 -8.43 -7.03
CA LEU A 253 16.49 -9.87 -6.93
C LEU A 253 16.11 -10.48 -8.29
N ARG A 254 16.35 -9.77 -9.40
CA ARG A 254 15.97 -10.24 -10.75
C ARG A 254 16.76 -11.48 -11.20
N SER A 255 17.85 -11.84 -10.52
CA SER A 255 18.48 -13.15 -10.64
C SER A 255 19.01 -13.56 -9.28
N PHE A 256 18.65 -14.76 -8.81
CA PHE A 256 19.16 -15.29 -7.55
C PHE A 256 20.62 -15.71 -7.66
N ARG A 257 21.08 -15.99 -8.88
CA ARG A 257 22.46 -16.42 -9.19
C ARG A 257 23.47 -15.28 -9.10
N LEU A 258 23.01 -14.05 -9.28
CA LEU A 258 23.86 -12.87 -9.27
C LEU A 258 23.80 -12.21 -7.88
N GLN A 259 24.96 -12.09 -7.24
CA GLN A 259 25.10 -11.27 -6.06
C GLN A 259 25.23 -9.82 -6.49
N THR A 260 24.11 -9.10 -6.48
CA THR A 260 24.07 -7.66 -6.72
C THR A 260 24.73 -6.91 -5.57
N GLU A 261 24.98 -5.60 -5.73
CA GLU A 261 25.69 -4.77 -4.76
C GLU A 261 24.99 -4.69 -3.39
N ARG A 262 23.71 -5.05 -3.32
CA ARG A 262 22.88 -5.08 -2.11
C ARG A 262 22.67 -6.50 -1.56
N VAL A 263 23.22 -7.52 -2.21
CA VAL A 263 23.17 -8.91 -1.76
C VAL A 263 24.54 -9.30 -1.20
N ARG A 264 24.59 -9.68 0.08
CA ARG A 264 25.81 -10.10 0.77
C ARG A 264 26.19 -11.53 0.41
N ASN A 265 25.23 -12.44 0.48
CA ASN A 265 25.40 -13.85 0.13
C ASN A 265 24.04 -14.47 -0.22
N THR A 266 24.08 -15.58 -0.96
CA THR A 266 22.90 -16.39 -1.28
C THR A 266 23.23 -17.84 -0.90
N GLU A 267 22.36 -18.47 -0.12
CA GLU A 267 22.46 -19.86 0.28
C GLU A 267 21.40 -20.67 -0.45
N TYR A 268 21.83 -21.75 -1.08
CA TYR A 268 20.96 -22.64 -1.87
C TYR A 268 20.78 -23.95 -1.12
N ALA A 269 19.56 -24.20 -0.67
CA ALA A 269 19.15 -25.49 -0.15
C ALA A 269 18.43 -26.29 -1.24
N LYS A 270 18.04 -27.53 -0.91
CA LYS A 270 17.35 -28.42 -1.86
C LYS A 270 15.91 -27.95 -2.15
N ASP A 271 15.29 -27.29 -1.20
CA ASP A 271 13.87 -26.94 -1.16
C ASP A 271 13.60 -25.44 -0.97
N HIS A 272 14.63 -24.64 -0.68
CA HIS A 272 14.52 -23.19 -0.52
C HIS A 272 15.81 -22.46 -0.93
N THR A 273 15.68 -21.15 -1.14
CA THR A 273 16.80 -20.23 -1.37
C THR A 273 16.73 -19.11 -0.33
N ASP A 274 17.84 -18.86 0.36
CA ASP A 274 17.98 -17.76 1.31
C ASP A 274 18.92 -16.69 0.73
N ILE A 275 18.47 -15.46 0.71
CA ILE A 275 19.24 -14.31 0.24
C ILE A 275 19.48 -13.39 1.42
N PHE A 276 20.74 -13.11 1.72
CA PHE A 276 21.10 -12.20 2.80
C PHE A 276 21.41 -10.83 2.21
N ALA A 277 20.59 -9.84 2.53
CA ALA A 277 20.83 -8.46 2.14
C ALA A 277 22.07 -7.90 2.86
N MET A 278 22.72 -6.92 2.23
CA MET A 278 23.74 -6.11 2.89
C MET A 278 23.13 -5.36 4.07
N PRO A 279 23.86 -5.21 5.20
CA PRO A 279 23.34 -4.52 6.36
C PRO A 279 23.02 -3.06 6.05
N ASP A 280 21.86 -2.62 6.52
CA ASP A 280 21.35 -1.27 6.33
C ASP A 280 21.58 -0.41 7.56
N PHE A 281 22.31 0.68 7.40
CA PHE A 281 22.60 1.61 8.49
C PHE A 281 21.65 2.80 8.47
N GLU A 282 21.49 3.43 9.64
CA GLU A 282 20.75 4.68 9.81
C GLU A 282 21.25 5.76 8.83
N ARG A 283 20.30 6.48 8.23
CA ARG A 283 20.53 7.59 7.30
C ARG A 283 19.88 8.90 7.75
N GLY A 284 19.18 8.91 8.90
CA GLY A 284 18.48 10.06 9.46
C GLY A 284 19.30 11.35 9.50
N GLY A 285 20.48 11.28 10.10
CA GLY A 285 21.41 12.43 10.20
C GLY A 285 22.39 12.59 9.03
N LYS A 286 22.36 11.72 8.01
CA LYS A 286 23.32 11.77 6.90
C LYS A 286 22.86 12.78 5.85
N MET A 287 23.80 13.58 5.33
CA MET A 287 23.54 14.52 4.24
C MET A 287 22.82 13.85 3.07
N TYR A 288 21.93 14.61 2.43
CA TYR A 288 21.20 14.15 1.27
C TYR A 288 22.12 13.82 0.08
N GLN A 289 21.84 12.72 -0.58
CA GLN A 289 22.44 12.30 -1.84
C GLN A 289 21.32 11.78 -2.72
N PHE A 290 21.21 12.32 -3.93
CA PHE A 290 20.23 11.86 -4.89
C PHE A 290 20.58 10.46 -5.36
N ILE A 291 19.63 9.54 -5.23
CA ILE A 291 19.69 8.19 -5.73
C ILE A 291 18.37 7.96 -6.44
N LYS A 292 18.42 7.57 -7.70
CA LYS A 292 17.20 7.28 -8.45
C LYS A 292 16.55 6.02 -7.89
N ASP A 293 15.27 6.12 -7.56
CA ASP A 293 14.47 5.02 -7.06
C ASP A 293 13.16 4.86 -7.88
N ILE A 294 12.25 4.02 -7.40
CA ILE A 294 10.90 3.85 -7.94
C ILE A 294 9.85 4.19 -6.86
N ASN A 295 10.15 5.17 -5.99
CA ASN A 295 9.23 5.73 -5.00
C ASN A 295 8.55 4.69 -4.08
N GLY A 296 9.24 3.61 -3.72
CA GLY A 296 8.71 2.59 -2.79
C GLY A 296 7.89 1.48 -3.43
N LEU A 297 7.84 1.46 -4.75
CA LEU A 297 7.18 0.42 -5.54
C LEU A 297 8.10 -0.80 -5.75
N TYR A 298 7.54 -1.86 -6.31
CA TYR A 298 8.32 -2.99 -6.83
C TYR A 298 7.79 -3.45 -8.19
N TYR A 299 8.60 -4.18 -8.93
CA TYR A 299 8.15 -4.86 -10.14
C TYR A 299 8.79 -6.24 -10.25
N LEU A 300 8.01 -7.20 -10.74
CA LEU A 300 8.46 -8.55 -11.02
C LEU A 300 9.21 -8.56 -12.35
N ALA A 301 10.45 -9.04 -12.31
CA ALA A 301 11.32 -9.08 -13.47
C ALA A 301 12.45 -10.08 -13.24
N THR A 302 13.00 -10.58 -14.34
CA THR A 302 14.03 -11.61 -14.35
C THR A 302 15.14 -11.18 -15.31
N LEU A 303 16.38 -11.56 -15.01
CA LEU A 303 17.51 -11.32 -15.92
C LEU A 303 17.83 -12.54 -16.79
N ASP A 304 17.39 -13.74 -16.43
CA ASP A 304 17.76 -14.96 -17.14
C ASP A 304 16.78 -15.41 -18.25
N ASP A 305 16.11 -14.44 -18.89
CA ASP A 305 15.29 -14.59 -20.12
C ASP A 305 14.11 -15.58 -20.02
N TYR A 306 13.36 -15.51 -18.92
CA TYR A 306 12.11 -16.24 -18.70
C TYR A 306 10.98 -15.31 -18.25
N ASN A 307 9.75 -15.78 -18.30
CA ASN A 307 8.59 -14.98 -17.91
C ASN A 307 8.54 -14.78 -16.38
N PRO A 308 8.62 -13.54 -15.86
CA PRO A 308 8.69 -13.29 -14.42
C PRO A 308 7.44 -13.71 -13.64
N PHE A 309 6.29 -13.83 -14.32
CA PHE A 309 5.01 -14.09 -13.68
C PHE A 309 4.77 -15.56 -13.34
N PHE A 310 5.20 -16.50 -14.18
CA PHE A 310 5.01 -17.95 -13.92
C PHE A 310 6.31 -18.75 -13.99
N GLU A 311 7.44 -18.13 -14.31
CA GLU A 311 8.76 -18.77 -14.30
C GLU A 311 9.70 -18.16 -13.25
N GLY A 312 9.30 -17.03 -12.66
CA GLY A 312 10.00 -16.39 -11.55
C GLY A 312 9.95 -17.23 -10.28
N ASP A 313 11.07 -17.33 -9.59
CA ASP A 313 11.19 -18.10 -8.34
C ASP A 313 11.02 -17.22 -7.09
N TYR A 314 10.86 -17.85 -5.94
CA TYR A 314 10.79 -17.19 -4.63
C TYR A 314 12.01 -17.51 -3.77
N ALA A 315 12.41 -16.55 -2.93
CA ALA A 315 13.46 -16.71 -1.93
C ALA A 315 13.09 -16.00 -0.64
N THR A 316 13.62 -16.52 0.47
CA THR A 316 13.56 -15.83 1.77
C THR A 316 14.68 -14.81 1.81
N VAL A 317 14.31 -13.53 1.88
CA VAL A 317 15.26 -12.43 1.92
C VAL A 317 15.43 -11.95 3.35
N HIS A 318 16.63 -12.09 3.88
CA HIS A 318 17.01 -11.70 5.23
C HIS A 318 17.55 -10.26 5.24
N PHE A 319 16.90 -9.41 6.02
CA PHE A 319 17.26 -8.02 6.22
C PHE A 319 17.90 -7.82 7.58
N SER A 320 18.90 -6.94 7.63
CA SER A 320 19.61 -6.59 8.86
C SER A 320 19.77 -5.08 8.94
N TYR A 321 19.35 -4.49 10.06
CA TYR A 321 19.53 -3.07 10.37
C TYR A 321 20.37 -2.93 11.66
N PRO A 322 21.71 -2.80 11.56
CA PRO A 322 22.57 -2.69 12.72
C PRO A 322 22.40 -1.36 13.47
N VAL A 323 22.22 -1.45 14.79
CA VAL A 323 22.11 -0.29 15.69
C VAL A 323 22.65 -0.67 17.08
N PRO A 324 23.40 0.21 17.77
CA PRO A 324 24.02 -0.14 19.04
C PRO A 324 23.06 -0.61 20.12
N GLU A 325 21.88 0.01 20.18
CA GLU A 325 20.82 -0.23 21.15
C GLU A 325 19.46 -0.16 20.45
N PRO A 326 18.44 -0.89 20.92
CA PRO A 326 17.11 -0.86 20.33
C PRO A 326 16.44 0.51 20.55
N TYR A 327 15.57 0.90 19.62
CA TYR A 327 14.72 2.08 19.76
C TYR A 327 13.65 1.81 20.83
N ALA A 328 13.89 2.30 22.04
CA ALA A 328 12.99 2.10 23.17
C ALA A 328 11.58 2.67 22.91
N GLY A 329 10.54 1.85 23.11
CA GLY A 329 9.14 2.23 22.85
C GLY A 329 8.72 2.14 21.38
N TYR A 330 9.57 1.60 20.49
CA TYR A 330 9.25 1.45 19.08
C TYR A 330 9.39 0.02 18.59
N ASN A 331 8.50 -0.37 17.68
CA ASN A 331 8.65 -1.57 16.87
C ASN A 331 9.14 -1.16 15.47
N MET A 332 10.12 -1.90 14.93
CA MET A 332 10.65 -1.66 13.59
C MET A 332 10.01 -2.58 12.56
N TYR A 333 9.67 -2.03 11.39
CA TYR A 333 9.08 -2.77 10.27
C TYR A 333 9.78 -2.42 8.96
N ILE A 334 9.79 -3.37 8.02
CA ILE A 334 10.07 -3.09 6.61
C ILE A 334 8.79 -2.58 5.95
N LEU A 335 8.88 -1.42 5.34
CA LEU A 335 7.77 -0.73 4.71
C LEU A 335 8.02 -0.54 3.21
N GLY A 336 7.02 -0.78 2.37
CA GLY A 336 7.04 -0.57 0.92
C GLY A 336 5.79 -1.17 0.27
N GLU A 337 5.63 -1.03 -1.05
CA GLU A 337 4.55 -1.71 -1.79
C GLU A 337 4.63 -3.24 -1.60
N LEU A 338 5.85 -3.77 -1.45
CA LEU A 338 6.11 -5.20 -1.19
C LEU A 338 5.46 -5.74 0.08
N THR A 339 5.12 -4.87 1.03
CA THR A 339 4.45 -5.21 2.29
C THR A 339 3.05 -4.59 2.37
N ASN A 340 2.51 -4.08 1.25
CA ASN A 340 1.28 -3.28 1.18
C ASN A 340 1.26 -2.08 2.14
N TYR A 341 2.44 -1.60 2.54
CA TYR A 341 2.63 -0.60 3.60
C TYR A 341 2.03 -1.00 4.96
N GLU A 342 1.85 -2.30 5.22
CA GLU A 342 1.30 -2.82 6.46
C GLU A 342 2.41 -3.06 7.51
N CYS A 343 2.12 -2.66 8.74
CA CYS A 343 2.95 -2.95 9.91
C CYS A 343 2.31 -4.08 10.71
N ASN A 344 2.68 -5.32 10.37
CA ASN A 344 2.18 -6.54 11.00
C ASN A 344 3.36 -7.43 11.42
N ASP A 345 3.10 -8.58 12.06
CA ASP A 345 4.18 -9.43 12.57
C ASP A 345 5.07 -10.02 11.45
N ASN A 346 4.55 -10.17 10.22
CA ASN A 346 5.34 -10.65 9.08
C ASN A 346 6.34 -9.61 8.57
N THR A 347 6.08 -8.32 8.81
CA THR A 347 6.93 -7.22 8.33
C THR A 347 7.85 -6.68 9.43
N ARG A 348 7.72 -7.21 10.64
CA ARG A 348 8.44 -6.75 11.84
C ARG A 348 9.87 -7.28 11.89
N LEU A 349 10.80 -6.43 12.30
CA LEU A 349 12.17 -6.81 12.64
C LEU A 349 12.33 -6.91 14.15
N VAL A 350 13.10 -7.91 14.58
CA VAL A 350 13.37 -8.18 15.99
C VAL A 350 14.81 -7.82 16.28
N PHE A 351 15.03 -7.05 17.35
CA PHE A 351 16.38 -6.71 17.78
C PHE A 351 17.07 -7.94 18.39
N ASN A 352 18.24 -8.27 17.86
CA ASN A 352 19.10 -9.32 18.34
C ASN A 352 20.29 -8.70 19.11
N PRO A 353 20.36 -8.87 20.45
CA PRO A 353 21.43 -8.28 21.26
C PRO A 353 22.83 -8.83 20.96
N ALA A 354 22.93 -10.05 20.42
CA ALA A 354 24.22 -10.67 20.11
C ALA A 354 24.87 -10.04 18.87
N THR A 355 24.07 -9.76 17.84
CA THR A 355 24.51 -9.12 16.58
C THR A 355 24.39 -7.60 16.60
N LYS A 356 23.69 -7.04 17.60
CA LYS A 356 23.36 -5.60 17.71
C LYS A 356 22.68 -5.08 16.44
N ALA A 357 21.68 -5.82 15.99
CA ALA A 357 20.93 -5.49 14.79
C ALA A 357 19.45 -5.87 14.93
N TYR A 358 18.59 -5.12 14.27
CA TYR A 358 17.24 -5.56 13.96
C TYR A 358 17.30 -6.52 12.78
N GLU A 359 16.77 -7.73 12.95
CA GLU A 359 16.80 -8.79 11.95
C GLU A 359 15.36 -9.21 11.63
N GLY A 360 15.09 -9.46 10.35
CA GLY A 360 13.79 -9.94 9.87
C GLY A 360 13.92 -10.50 8.47
N SER A 361 12.89 -11.19 8.00
CA SER A 361 12.91 -11.80 6.66
C SER A 361 11.58 -11.65 5.95
N LEU A 362 11.62 -11.59 4.62
CA LEU A 362 10.44 -11.55 3.76
C LEU A 362 10.58 -12.59 2.65
N PHE A 363 9.50 -13.30 2.35
CA PHE A 363 9.46 -14.25 1.24
C PHE A 363 9.07 -13.51 -0.04
N LEU A 364 10.06 -13.28 -0.91
CA LEU A 364 9.92 -12.41 -2.08
C LEU A 364 10.15 -13.18 -3.37
N LYS A 365 9.36 -12.84 -4.39
CA LYS A 365 9.56 -13.31 -5.75
C LYS A 365 10.75 -12.59 -6.40
N GLN A 366 11.28 -13.14 -7.47
CA GLN A 366 12.26 -12.43 -8.30
C GLN A 366 11.69 -11.11 -8.84
N GLY A 367 12.47 -10.05 -8.68
CA GLY A 367 12.07 -8.71 -9.05
C GLY A 367 12.99 -7.63 -8.47
N PHE A 368 12.59 -6.38 -8.64
CA PHE A 368 13.28 -5.24 -8.07
C PHE A 368 12.35 -4.54 -7.08
N TYR A 369 12.83 -4.34 -5.86
CA TYR A 369 12.00 -3.92 -4.74
C TYR A 369 12.55 -2.65 -4.10
N ASN A 370 11.69 -1.68 -3.84
CA ASN A 370 12.00 -0.56 -2.96
C ASN A 370 11.39 -0.73 -1.58
N TYR A 371 12.15 -0.36 -0.56
CA TYR A 371 11.74 -0.47 0.83
C TYR A 371 12.43 0.57 1.71
N VAL A 372 11.87 0.77 2.90
CA VAL A 372 12.44 1.58 3.98
C VAL A 372 12.19 0.92 5.32
N TYR A 373 12.95 1.32 6.34
CA TYR A 373 12.69 0.93 7.72
C TYR A 373 11.82 1.98 8.39
N ALA A 374 10.69 1.57 8.95
CA ALA A 374 9.81 2.47 9.69
C ALA A 374 9.69 2.02 11.15
N LEU A 375 9.52 3.01 12.03
CA LEU A 375 9.26 2.81 13.45
C LEU A 375 7.80 3.12 13.74
N VAL A 376 7.14 2.27 14.52
CA VAL A 376 5.81 2.53 15.07
C VAL A 376 5.95 2.62 16.58
N ASP A 377 5.51 3.75 17.14
CA ASP A 377 5.48 3.94 18.59
C ASP A 377 4.44 2.98 19.21
N ASN A 378 4.92 2.05 20.03
CA ASN A 378 4.07 1.05 20.68
C ASN A 378 3.46 1.53 22.00
N THR A 379 3.84 2.73 22.46
CA THR A 379 3.31 3.39 23.67
C THR A 379 2.04 4.19 23.37
N ILE A 380 1.82 4.57 22.11
CA ILE A 380 0.67 5.35 21.65
C ILE A 380 -0.22 4.48 20.74
N ALA A 381 -1.44 4.19 21.20
CA ALA A 381 -2.40 3.44 20.42
C ALA A 381 -2.74 4.15 19.10
N GLY A 382 -2.65 3.41 17.98
CA GLY A 382 -2.91 3.96 16.65
C GLY A 382 -1.78 4.82 16.08
N SER A 383 -0.58 4.75 16.65
CA SER A 383 0.60 5.40 16.07
C SER A 383 0.85 4.92 14.63
N LYS A 384 1.31 5.84 13.79
CA LYS A 384 1.62 5.58 12.38
C LYS A 384 3.10 5.26 12.23
N ALA A 385 3.42 4.54 11.15
CA ALA A 385 4.79 4.30 10.73
C ALA A 385 5.51 5.63 10.42
N ASP A 386 6.64 5.87 11.09
CA ASP A 386 7.51 7.02 10.90
C ASP A 386 8.92 6.57 10.49
N THR A 387 9.48 7.21 9.47
CA THR A 387 10.81 6.93 8.92
C THR A 387 11.85 7.99 9.30
N LYS A 388 11.48 9.00 10.10
CA LYS A 388 12.35 10.12 10.44
C LYS A 388 13.64 9.72 11.15
N LEU A 389 13.57 8.80 12.11
CA LEU A 389 14.74 8.37 12.88
C LEU A 389 15.63 7.40 12.09
N THR A 390 15.04 6.59 11.21
CA THR A 390 15.75 5.55 10.45
C THR A 390 16.33 6.09 9.14
N GLU A 391 15.48 6.70 8.31
CA GLU A 391 15.83 7.22 6.98
C GLU A 391 16.12 8.71 6.99
N GLY A 392 15.32 9.49 7.72
CA GLY A 392 15.38 10.95 7.75
C GLY A 392 14.51 11.62 6.69
N ASP A 393 14.47 12.95 6.79
CA ASP A 393 13.63 13.82 5.98
C ASP A 393 14.48 14.91 5.32
N TRP A 394 14.43 14.99 3.99
CA TRP A 394 15.20 15.96 3.20
C TRP A 394 14.33 16.59 2.13
N TRP A 395 14.20 17.92 2.15
CA TRP A 395 13.40 18.69 1.20
C TRP A 395 13.74 18.38 -0.26
N GLU A 396 14.99 18.04 -0.54
CA GLU A 396 15.48 17.78 -1.88
C GLU A 396 14.96 16.47 -2.51
N THR A 397 14.49 15.51 -1.70
CA THR A 397 14.05 14.17 -2.10
C THR A 397 13.00 14.20 -3.21
N GLU A 398 13.15 13.32 -4.20
CA GLU A 398 12.16 13.13 -5.25
C GLU A 398 10.93 12.41 -4.69
N ASN A 399 9.74 13.00 -4.87
CA ASN A 399 8.46 12.40 -4.51
C ASN A 399 7.41 12.77 -5.54
N ASN A 400 6.44 11.87 -5.72
CA ASN A 400 5.24 12.10 -6.51
C ASN A 400 4.04 12.35 -5.59
N TYR A 401 3.42 13.52 -5.70
CA TYR A 401 2.20 13.88 -4.98
C TYR A 401 0.99 13.75 -5.87
N THR A 402 0.13 12.76 -5.63
CA THR A 402 -1.11 12.54 -6.38
C THR A 402 -2.28 13.18 -5.64
N ILE A 403 -2.88 14.19 -6.27
CA ILE A 403 -4.05 14.90 -5.77
C ILE A 403 -5.29 14.22 -6.35
N LEU A 404 -6.21 13.83 -5.48
CA LEU A 404 -7.51 13.24 -5.80
C LEU A 404 -8.60 14.23 -5.38
N VAL A 405 -9.43 14.65 -6.33
CA VAL A 405 -10.52 15.59 -6.06
C VAL A 405 -11.85 14.87 -6.23
N TYR A 406 -12.64 14.90 -5.17
CA TYR A 406 -13.95 14.30 -5.12
C TYR A 406 -15.03 15.37 -5.03
N TYR A 407 -16.17 15.07 -5.63
CA TYR A 407 -17.37 15.89 -5.61
C TYR A 407 -18.57 15.05 -5.18
N ARG A 408 -19.39 15.60 -4.28
CA ARG A 408 -20.70 15.06 -3.96
C ARG A 408 -21.78 16.08 -4.33
N ALA A 409 -22.61 15.73 -5.29
CA ALA A 409 -23.79 16.52 -5.63
C ALA A 409 -24.75 16.64 -4.43
N LEU A 410 -25.56 17.70 -4.39
CA LEU A 410 -26.63 17.81 -3.39
C LEU A 410 -27.61 16.64 -3.55
N GLY A 411 -27.85 15.90 -2.46
CA GLY A 411 -28.64 14.67 -2.49
C GLY A 411 -27.91 13.45 -3.08
N GLY A 412 -26.63 13.58 -3.44
CA GLY A 412 -25.81 12.49 -3.96
C GLY A 412 -25.53 11.42 -2.89
N ARG A 413 -25.56 10.15 -3.32
CA ARG A 413 -25.39 8.97 -2.45
C ARG A 413 -23.95 8.42 -2.39
N ALA A 414 -23.05 8.97 -3.19
CA ALA A 414 -21.63 8.61 -3.25
C ALA A 414 -20.76 9.83 -3.57
N ASP A 415 -19.48 9.77 -3.21
CA ASP A 415 -18.47 10.71 -3.70
C ASP A 415 -17.99 10.31 -5.10
N GLU A 416 -18.07 11.22 -6.07
CA GLU A 416 -17.53 11.03 -7.42
C GLU A 416 -16.08 11.52 -7.47
N LEU A 417 -15.14 10.69 -7.92
CA LEU A 417 -13.79 11.13 -8.24
C LEU A 417 -13.83 11.93 -9.56
N VAL A 418 -13.69 13.24 -9.48
CA VAL A 418 -13.90 14.14 -10.63
C VAL A 418 -12.64 14.45 -11.39
N THR A 419 -11.49 14.42 -10.74
CA THR A 419 -10.20 14.66 -11.40
C THR A 419 -9.05 14.16 -10.51
N THR A 420 -7.92 13.88 -11.14
CA THR A 420 -6.67 13.58 -10.47
C THR A 420 -5.51 14.25 -11.20
N THR A 421 -4.46 14.59 -10.46
CA THR A 421 -3.22 15.14 -11.03
C THR A 421 -2.05 14.74 -10.14
N THR A 422 -0.94 14.38 -10.75
CA THR A 422 0.31 14.06 -10.06
C THR A 422 1.32 15.17 -10.26
N LEU A 423 1.90 15.66 -9.17
CA LEU A 423 2.97 16.67 -9.15
C LEU A 423 4.25 16.00 -8.65
N ASN A 424 5.34 16.13 -9.40
CA ASN A 424 6.65 15.62 -8.98
C ASN A 424 7.43 16.74 -8.27
N SER A 425 8.07 16.43 -7.14
CA SER A 425 8.76 17.42 -6.29
C SER A 425 9.99 18.06 -6.94
N ILE A 426 10.52 17.48 -8.03
CA ILE A 426 11.62 18.04 -8.83
C ILE A 426 11.05 18.78 -10.04
N LEU A 427 10.17 18.16 -10.81
CA LEU A 427 9.65 18.73 -12.07
C LEU A 427 8.64 19.87 -11.85
N SER A 428 7.86 19.81 -10.77
CA SER A 428 6.83 20.80 -10.43
C SER A 428 7.28 21.74 -9.31
N ARG A 429 8.59 21.91 -9.12
CA ARG A 429 9.19 22.75 -8.08
C ARG A 429 9.09 24.23 -8.46
N LYS A 430 8.78 25.08 -7.48
CA LYS A 430 8.79 26.54 -7.62
C LYS A 430 9.77 27.22 -6.68
#